data_AF-A0AA88GNS0-F1
#
_entry.id   AF-A0AA88GNS0-F1
#
_cell.length_a   1.000
_cell.length_b   1.000
_cell.length_c   1.000
_cell.angle_alpha   90.00
_cell.angle_beta   90.00
_cell.angle_gamma   90.00
#
_symmetry.space_group_name_H-M   'P 1'
#
loop_
_entity.id
_entity.type
_entity.pdbx_description
1 polymer ?
#
loop_
_entity_poly.entity_id
_entity_poly.type
_entity_poly.pdbx_seq_one_letter_code
_entity_poly.pdbx_strand_id
1 'polypeptide(L)'
;MKRTFEENSTSSLESSQKKTKHHASNGSSSSAPTTVISFTDFSLSGMLASYQQSSDISHKHPMLHLLSFLPVEDLLLNVALVSKKLYRACMDSVEELVLDCDEMNLSSGNGVSEDVTQLIEIVNRFPRMKTLSLDGLEWFNDLCLSSLLEKLPPNLYDLHIRECGLDSPSLVDRKLLNSGTFQNPTTPSPSSTILQEKSPIQQLKYLRFSSCTFTSIEVRALKELLSLEFYDCSLGDGGLKLANVPKLEKLVLFKCANVSDLALLNTLKPLLVEELEDLNRSFNTQDEEIANGDKPARNDDDSIFDIHVNFRKRKYGALKKLFLTECEPLQNPVIQSNTLEEIKIINCKFISKPFISCPQLTKLQLNWCENLKNLSLACDNLRSIDLTGAGVTYSSSSQSNSQGSATKKEENTVLQNVVGSLKRFYGDHITITL
;
A
#
# COMPACT_ATOMS: atom_id res chain seq x y z
N MET A 1 -41.82 -7.73 45.78
CA MET A 1 -41.27 -8.69 44.81
C MET A 1 -39.75 -8.63 44.88
N LYS A 2 -39.15 -9.52 45.68
CA LYS A 2 -37.71 -9.80 45.75
C LYS A 2 -37.51 -11.16 45.09
N ARG A 3 -36.58 -11.31 44.16
CA ARG A 3 -35.93 -12.60 43.88
C ARG A 3 -34.49 -12.38 43.42
N THR A 4 -33.61 -12.83 44.30
CA THR A 4 -32.23 -13.27 44.15
C THR A 4 -32.13 -14.56 43.32
N PHE A 5 -30.99 -14.75 42.65
CA PHE A 5 -30.34 -15.99 42.22
C PHE A 5 -28.88 -15.57 41.98
N GLU A 6 -27.89 -15.82 42.86
CA GLU A 6 -27.28 -17.07 43.32
C GLU A 6 -26.75 -18.01 42.23
N GLU A 7 -25.45 -18.26 42.38
CA GLU A 7 -24.51 -19.01 41.57
C GLU A 7 -24.79 -20.52 41.56
N ASN A 8 -24.34 -21.20 40.51
CA ASN A 8 -23.67 -22.49 40.69
C ASN A 8 -22.80 -22.85 39.48
N SER A 9 -21.50 -22.87 39.74
CA SER A 9 -20.44 -23.59 39.06
C SER A 9 -20.59 -25.11 39.20
N THR A 10 -20.19 -25.90 38.21
CA THR A 10 -19.17 -26.99 38.32
C THR A 10 -19.08 -27.88 37.07
N SER A 11 -17.82 -28.15 36.66
CA SER A 11 -17.24 -29.40 36.08
C SER A 11 -17.82 -29.99 34.78
N SER A 12 -17.09 -30.65 33.88
CA SER A 12 -15.73 -31.22 33.87
C SER A 12 -15.32 -31.55 32.41
N LEU A 13 -14.00 -31.64 32.23
CA LEU A 13 -13.23 -32.28 31.16
C LEU A 13 -13.92 -33.39 30.34
N GLU A 14 -13.64 -33.42 29.02
CA GLU A 14 -13.00 -34.59 28.39
C GLU A 14 -12.31 -34.25 27.05
N SER A 15 -11.01 -34.53 27.01
CA SER A 15 -10.10 -34.42 25.87
C SER A 15 -10.18 -35.66 24.98
N SER A 16 -10.16 -35.49 23.65
CA SER A 16 -9.96 -36.59 22.70
C SER A 16 -8.84 -36.26 21.71
N GLN A 17 -7.65 -36.77 22.01
CA GLN A 17 -6.53 -36.90 21.09
C GLN A 17 -6.79 -38.07 20.14
N LYS A 18 -6.73 -37.85 18.82
CA LYS A 18 -6.85 -38.91 17.82
C LYS A 18 -5.50 -39.13 17.12
N LYS A 19 -4.86 -40.25 17.46
CA LYS A 19 -3.72 -40.87 16.77
C LYS A 19 -4.12 -41.27 15.35
N THR A 20 -3.27 -40.98 14.36
CA THR A 20 -3.29 -41.65 13.05
C THR A 20 -1.91 -42.19 12.71
N LYS A 21 -1.92 -43.46 12.29
CA LYS A 21 -0.79 -44.37 12.05
C LYS A 21 -0.05 -44.05 10.75
N HIS A 22 1.26 -44.30 10.80
CA HIS A 22 2.15 -44.46 9.66
C HIS A 22 1.78 -45.66 8.77
N HIS A 23 1.88 -45.48 7.46
CA HIS A 23 2.16 -46.55 6.51
C HIS A 23 3.27 -46.10 5.55
N ALA A 24 4.33 -46.91 5.50
CA ALA A 24 5.46 -46.78 4.60
C ALA A 24 5.11 -47.34 3.21
N SER A 25 5.63 -46.71 2.15
CA SER A 25 5.85 -47.38 0.87
C SER A 25 7.06 -46.78 0.17
N ASN A 26 7.93 -47.68 -0.31
CA ASN A 26 9.19 -47.43 -0.99
C ASN A 26 8.97 -46.95 -2.43
N GLY A 27 9.84 -46.06 -2.91
CA GLY A 27 9.91 -45.67 -4.31
C GLY A 27 11.17 -44.84 -4.61
N SER A 28 12.22 -45.53 -5.04
CA SER A 28 13.54 -45.02 -5.44
C SER A 28 13.50 -44.17 -6.71
N SER A 29 14.24 -43.04 -6.74
CA SER A 29 14.93 -42.56 -7.95
C SER A 29 16.06 -41.58 -7.61
N SER A 30 16.98 -41.42 -8.58
CA SER A 30 18.40 -41.09 -8.51
C SER A 30 18.85 -39.78 -7.86
N SER A 31 19.96 -39.89 -7.12
CA SER A 31 20.80 -38.84 -6.54
C SER A 31 21.72 -38.13 -7.55
N ALA A 32 21.83 -36.80 -7.43
CA ALA A 32 23.04 -36.04 -7.78
C ALA A 32 23.71 -35.58 -6.46
N PRO A 33 25.04 -35.39 -6.39
CA PRO A 33 25.75 -35.28 -5.12
C PRO A 33 25.56 -33.89 -4.49
N THR A 34 24.97 -33.84 -3.31
CA THR A 34 24.96 -32.65 -2.44
C THR A 34 26.19 -32.72 -1.55
N THR A 35 27.15 -31.81 -1.77
CA THR A 35 28.29 -31.62 -0.86
C THR A 35 27.81 -30.92 0.40
N VAL A 36 27.75 -31.65 1.51
CA VAL A 36 27.61 -31.06 2.85
C VAL A 36 29.00 -30.63 3.30
N ILE A 37 29.24 -29.32 3.39
CA ILE A 37 30.46 -28.77 3.99
C ILE A 37 30.12 -28.41 5.44
N SER A 38 30.63 -29.17 6.40
CA SER A 38 30.61 -28.79 7.81
C SER A 38 31.79 -27.84 8.07
N PHE A 39 31.50 -26.62 8.52
CA PHE A 39 32.52 -25.66 8.92
C PHE A 39 32.85 -25.83 10.40
N THR A 40 33.88 -26.63 10.67
CA THR A 40 34.68 -26.48 11.89
C THR A 40 36.11 -26.18 11.45
N ASP A 41 36.60 -25.01 11.87
CA ASP A 41 37.94 -24.46 11.67
C ASP A 41 38.29 -23.92 10.27
N PHE A 42 37.82 -22.70 9.97
CA PHE A 42 38.30 -21.89 8.85
C PHE A 42 39.13 -20.70 9.36
N SER A 43 40.45 -20.73 9.15
CA SER A 43 41.35 -19.63 9.53
C SER A 43 41.55 -18.65 8.38
N LEU A 44 40.90 -17.49 8.47
CA LEU A 44 40.99 -16.39 7.49
C LEU A 44 42.41 -15.80 7.35
N SER A 45 43.29 -16.01 8.33
CA SER A 45 44.67 -15.47 8.29
C SER A 45 45.52 -16.08 7.17
N GLY A 46 45.24 -17.32 6.74
CA GLY A 46 46.04 -18.00 5.71
C GLY A 46 45.81 -17.48 4.29
N MET A 47 44.61 -16.97 3.99
CA MET A 47 44.25 -16.49 2.65
C MET A 47 44.71 -15.04 2.37
N LEU A 48 44.87 -14.21 3.40
CA LEU A 48 45.29 -12.81 3.22
C LEU A 48 46.78 -12.68 2.87
N ALA A 49 47.59 -13.68 3.19
CA ALA A 49 49.02 -13.70 2.85
C ALA A 49 49.28 -13.87 1.34
N SER A 50 48.33 -14.35 0.55
CA SER A 50 48.51 -14.60 -0.89
C SER A 50 48.01 -13.48 -1.81
N TYR A 51 47.42 -12.41 -1.27
CA TYR A 51 46.69 -11.40 -2.07
C TYR A 51 47.36 -10.02 -2.17
N GLN A 52 48.62 -9.87 -1.74
CA GLN A 52 49.33 -8.58 -1.76
C GLN A 52 49.87 -8.12 -3.13
N GLN A 53 49.57 -8.81 -4.24
CA GLN A 53 50.04 -8.41 -5.58
C GLN A 53 48.99 -8.67 -6.67
N SER A 54 48.05 -7.75 -6.89
CA SER A 54 47.52 -7.50 -8.24
C SER A 54 46.78 -6.16 -8.30
N SER A 55 47.25 -5.26 -9.15
CA SER A 55 46.70 -3.91 -9.36
C SER A 55 45.91 -3.83 -10.66
N ASP A 56 44.86 -4.63 -10.81
CA ASP A 56 43.93 -4.49 -11.94
C ASP A 56 42.48 -4.56 -11.47
N ILE A 57 41.80 -3.41 -11.55
CA ILE A 57 40.47 -3.16 -11.02
C ILE A 57 39.49 -3.19 -12.19
N SER A 58 38.83 -4.33 -12.42
CA SER A 58 37.55 -4.38 -13.15
C SER A 58 36.91 -5.77 -13.09
N HIS A 59 36.68 -6.35 -11.90
CA HIS A 59 35.67 -7.39 -11.71
C HIS A 59 35.16 -7.32 -10.27
N LYS A 60 33.84 -7.53 -10.08
CA LYS A 60 33.18 -7.55 -8.76
C LYS A 60 34.07 -8.29 -7.76
N HIS A 61 34.54 -7.58 -6.74
CA HIS A 61 35.53 -8.10 -5.80
C HIS A 61 34.96 -9.40 -5.18
N PRO A 62 35.63 -10.56 -5.33
CA PRO A 62 35.12 -11.84 -4.80
C PRO A 62 34.89 -11.81 -3.28
N MET A 63 35.54 -10.89 -2.57
CA MET A 63 35.23 -10.61 -1.17
C MET A 63 33.80 -10.12 -0.95
N LEU A 64 33.23 -9.25 -1.78
CA LEU A 64 31.86 -8.74 -1.58
C LEU A 64 30.82 -9.86 -1.64
N HIS A 65 31.07 -10.92 -2.42
CA HIS A 65 30.22 -12.10 -2.50
C HIS A 65 30.40 -13.06 -1.30
N LEU A 66 31.55 -13.04 -0.64
CA LEU A 66 31.77 -13.80 0.61
C LEU A 66 31.17 -13.08 1.82
N LEU A 67 31.22 -11.75 1.79
CA LEU A 67 30.71 -10.86 2.83
C LEU A 67 29.17 -10.82 2.88
N SER A 68 28.47 -11.09 1.78
CA SER A 68 27.00 -11.16 1.76
C SER A 68 26.40 -12.34 2.54
N PHE A 69 27.23 -13.28 3.03
CA PHE A 69 26.79 -14.43 3.82
C PHE A 69 27.07 -14.28 5.32
N LEU A 70 27.71 -13.19 5.74
CA LEU A 70 27.98 -12.94 7.15
C LEU A 70 26.82 -12.13 7.75
N PRO A 71 26.35 -12.47 8.97
CA PRO A 71 25.53 -11.57 9.76
C PRO A 71 26.18 -10.18 9.82
N VAL A 72 25.39 -9.10 9.82
CA VAL A 72 25.92 -7.71 9.77
C VAL A 72 26.97 -7.47 10.86
N GLU A 73 26.80 -8.06 12.03
CA GLU A 73 27.74 -7.95 13.15
C GLU A 73 29.08 -8.61 12.87
N ASP A 74 29.07 -9.83 12.31
CA ASP A 74 30.26 -10.56 11.89
C ASP A 74 30.92 -9.91 10.67
N LEU A 75 30.12 -9.35 9.77
CA LEU A 75 30.59 -8.58 8.62
C LEU A 75 31.36 -7.35 9.10
N LEU A 76 30.75 -6.56 10.00
CA LEU A 76 31.34 -5.36 10.57
C LEU A 76 32.64 -5.71 11.32
N LEU A 77 32.63 -6.78 12.11
CA LEU A 77 33.80 -7.21 12.89
C LEU A 77 34.94 -7.73 11.99
N ASN A 78 34.65 -8.61 11.04
CA ASN A 78 35.65 -9.19 10.15
C ASN A 78 36.20 -8.17 9.14
N VAL A 79 35.37 -7.28 8.61
CA VAL A 79 35.84 -6.23 7.68
C VAL A 79 36.64 -5.15 8.42
N ALA A 80 36.26 -4.82 9.66
CA ALA A 80 37.06 -3.92 10.50
C ALA A 80 38.46 -4.49 10.81
N LEU A 81 38.57 -5.81 10.97
CA LEU A 81 39.84 -6.50 11.18
C LEU A 81 40.75 -6.51 9.93
N VAL A 82 40.18 -6.53 8.73
CA VAL A 82 40.95 -6.62 7.47
C VAL A 82 41.49 -5.26 7.01
N SER A 83 40.70 -4.18 7.11
CA SER A 83 41.15 -2.81 6.77
C SER A 83 40.04 -1.77 6.96
N LYS A 84 40.35 -0.66 7.65
CA LYS A 84 39.46 0.52 7.76
C LYS A 84 39.02 1.06 6.38
N LYS A 85 39.84 0.91 5.33
CA LYS A 85 39.47 1.32 3.96
C LYS A 85 38.45 0.38 3.34
N LEU A 86 38.60 -0.93 3.56
CA LEU A 86 37.64 -1.92 3.06
C LEU A 86 36.29 -1.79 3.76
N TYR A 87 36.30 -1.54 5.07
CA TYR A 87 35.10 -1.23 5.85
C TYR A 87 34.33 -0.04 5.27
N ARG A 88 35.02 1.09 5.05
CA ARG A 88 34.40 2.28 4.46
C ARG A 88 33.86 2.01 3.06
N ALA A 89 34.64 1.34 2.20
CA ALA A 89 34.20 0.99 0.86
C ALA A 89 32.96 0.09 0.87
N CYS A 90 32.85 -0.83 1.84
CA CYS A 90 31.67 -1.67 2.02
C CYS A 90 30.46 -0.84 2.44
N MET A 91 30.58 0.00 3.48
CA MET A 91 29.50 0.88 3.95
C MET A 91 29.02 1.85 2.85
N ASP A 92 29.97 2.40 2.08
CA ASP A 92 29.71 3.29 0.95
C ASP A 92 29.12 2.57 -0.27
N SER A 93 28.98 1.24 -0.24
CA SER A 93 28.39 0.45 -1.34
C SER A 93 26.96 -0.01 -1.07
N VAL A 94 26.49 0.07 0.18
CA VAL A 94 25.15 -0.37 0.56
C VAL A 94 24.12 0.66 0.10
N GLU A 95 23.28 0.25 -0.87
CA GLU A 95 22.14 1.06 -1.34
C GLU A 95 20.80 0.56 -0.79
N GLU A 96 20.74 -0.67 -0.30
CA GLU A 96 19.54 -1.32 0.23
C GLU A 96 19.89 -2.03 1.54
N LEU A 97 19.08 -1.82 2.57
CA LEU A 97 19.22 -2.45 3.87
C LEU A 97 17.89 -3.08 4.28
N VAL A 98 17.92 -4.36 4.63
CA VAL A 98 16.80 -5.09 5.22
C VAL A 98 17.17 -5.39 6.66
N LEU A 99 16.30 -5.02 7.59
CA LEU A 99 16.47 -5.26 9.01
C LEU A 99 15.33 -6.16 9.47
N ASP A 100 15.70 -7.37 9.88
CA ASP A 100 14.77 -8.43 10.29
C ASP A 100 14.89 -8.67 11.80
N CYS A 101 13.79 -9.00 12.46
CA CYS A 101 13.75 -9.23 13.90
C CYS A 101 14.52 -10.47 14.32
N ASP A 102 14.56 -11.51 13.47
CA ASP A 102 15.32 -12.73 13.73
C ASP A 102 16.83 -12.47 13.84
N GLU A 103 17.31 -11.38 13.24
CA GLU A 103 18.73 -11.01 13.23
C GLU A 103 19.10 -9.97 14.29
N MET A 104 18.13 -9.24 14.84
CA MET A 104 18.37 -8.17 15.80
C MET A 104 18.09 -8.61 17.23
N ASN A 105 19.15 -8.98 17.95
CA ASN A 105 19.12 -9.15 19.41
C ASN A 105 19.02 -7.80 20.16
N LEU A 106 18.12 -6.92 19.73
CA LEU A 106 17.78 -5.71 20.48
C LEU A 106 16.97 -6.15 21.70
N SER A 107 17.66 -6.31 22.82
CA SER A 107 17.08 -6.80 24.07
C SER A 107 15.99 -5.84 24.54
N SER A 108 14.79 -6.36 24.76
CA SER A 108 13.59 -5.65 25.25
C SER A 108 13.74 -4.96 26.64
N GLY A 109 14.94 -4.96 27.23
CA GLY A 109 15.22 -4.44 28.57
C GLY A 109 15.51 -2.94 28.63
N ASN A 110 15.96 -2.32 27.54
CA ASN A 110 16.31 -0.90 27.49
C ASN A 110 15.23 -0.17 26.67
N GLY A 111 14.21 0.36 27.34
CA GLY A 111 12.95 0.77 26.71
C GLY A 111 13.05 1.47 25.33
N VAL A 112 12.10 1.16 24.45
CA VAL A 112 11.76 1.66 23.09
C VAL A 112 12.61 2.81 22.50
N SER A 113 12.91 3.87 23.25
CA SER A 113 13.72 4.99 22.78
C SER A 113 15.17 4.61 22.44
N GLU A 114 15.75 3.63 23.15
CA GLU A 114 17.15 3.23 22.90
C GLU A 114 17.26 2.43 21.60
N ASP A 115 16.39 1.44 21.40
CA ASP A 115 16.33 0.60 20.19
C ASP A 115 16.14 1.44 18.91
N VAL A 116 15.27 2.45 18.96
CA VAL A 116 15.07 3.39 17.85
C VAL A 116 16.32 4.22 17.57
N THR A 117 17.02 4.63 18.62
CA THR A 117 18.26 5.41 18.48
C THR A 117 19.34 4.55 17.83
N GLN A 118 19.49 3.30 18.25
CA GLN A 118 20.42 2.34 17.65
C GLN A 118 20.05 2.05 16.19
N LEU A 119 18.77 1.86 15.88
CA LEU A 119 18.28 1.71 14.51
C LEU A 119 18.68 2.90 13.64
N ILE A 120 18.44 4.12 14.11
CA ILE A 120 18.79 5.35 13.39
C ILE A 120 20.31 5.49 13.23
N GLU A 121 21.09 5.09 14.23
CA GLU A 121 22.55 5.06 14.12
C GLU A 121 23.03 4.05 13.07
N ILE A 122 22.48 2.83 13.05
CA ILE A 122 22.78 1.80 12.05
C ILE A 122 22.46 2.33 10.66
N VAL A 123 21.25 2.85 10.48
CA VAL A 123 20.75 3.42 9.23
C VAL A 123 21.63 4.57 8.73
N ASN A 124 22.11 5.44 9.62
CA ASN A 124 23.00 6.56 9.27
C ASN A 124 24.45 6.15 8.96
N ARG A 125 24.87 4.90 9.21
CA ARG A 125 26.20 4.41 8.81
C ARG A 125 26.33 4.18 7.31
N PHE A 126 25.21 4.15 6.57
CA PHE A 126 25.16 3.86 5.15
C PHE A 126 24.81 5.14 4.35
N PRO A 127 25.80 5.97 3.99
CA PRO A 127 25.54 7.29 3.40
C PRO A 127 24.89 7.24 2.03
N ARG A 128 24.93 6.11 1.32
CA ARG A 128 24.33 5.92 -0.02
C ARG A 128 23.07 5.06 0.00
N MET A 129 22.55 4.74 1.18
CA MET A 129 21.33 3.95 1.30
C MET A 129 20.15 4.70 0.68
N LYS A 130 19.40 4.00 -0.17
CA LYS A 130 18.26 4.47 -0.93
C LYS A 130 16.96 3.80 -0.49
N THR A 131 17.07 2.54 -0.06
CA THR A 131 15.95 1.69 0.35
C THR A 131 16.20 1.11 1.73
N LEU A 132 15.20 1.18 2.60
CA LEU A 132 15.19 0.58 3.93
C LEU A 132 13.94 -0.30 4.05
N SER A 133 14.13 -1.58 4.38
CA SER A 133 13.06 -2.50 4.76
C SER A 133 13.18 -2.84 6.24
N LEU A 134 12.10 -2.69 6.98
CA LEU A 134 11.95 -3.12 8.36
C LEU A 134 10.98 -4.30 8.38
N ASP A 135 11.41 -5.43 8.92
CA ASP A 135 10.69 -6.70 8.84
C ASP A 135 10.56 -7.32 10.24
N GLY A 136 9.33 -7.70 10.62
CA GLY A 136 9.07 -8.44 11.86
C GLY A 136 9.38 -7.70 13.17
N LEU A 137 9.70 -6.40 13.15
CA LEU A 137 10.11 -5.67 14.35
C LEU A 137 8.92 -5.41 15.29
N GLU A 138 8.62 -6.33 16.21
CA GLU A 138 7.49 -6.22 17.14
C GLU A 138 7.56 -4.97 18.04
N TRP A 139 8.76 -4.55 18.43
CA TRP A 139 8.98 -3.34 19.23
C TRP A 139 8.79 -2.04 18.43
N PHE A 140 8.72 -2.12 17.10
CA PHE A 140 8.60 -0.96 16.22
C PHE A 140 7.16 -0.47 16.13
N ASN A 141 6.84 0.52 16.97
CA ASN A 141 5.53 1.16 17.07
C ASN A 141 5.48 2.54 16.38
N ASP A 142 4.36 3.24 16.51
CA ASP A 142 4.12 4.55 15.89
C ASP A 142 5.12 5.63 16.32
N LEU A 143 5.62 5.58 17.57
CA LEU A 143 6.64 6.52 18.08
C LEU A 143 8.00 6.24 17.44
N CYS A 144 8.33 4.96 17.25
CA CYS A 144 9.54 4.52 16.55
C CYS A 144 9.54 5.04 15.11
N LEU A 145 8.43 4.84 14.41
CA LEU A 145 8.25 5.32 13.04
C LEU A 145 8.37 6.84 12.94
N SER A 146 7.68 7.57 13.83
CA SER A 146 7.77 9.04 13.87
C SER A 146 9.20 9.52 14.06
N SER A 147 9.93 8.90 15.00
CA SER A 147 11.32 9.25 15.32
C SER A 147 12.28 8.93 14.18
N LEU A 148 12.08 7.80 13.50
CA LEU A 148 12.85 7.41 12.31
C LEU A 148 12.65 8.42 11.18
N LEU A 149 11.40 8.85 10.93
CA LEU A 149 11.07 9.78 9.86
C LEU A 149 11.63 11.20 10.10
N GLU A 150 11.76 11.61 11.37
CA GLU A 150 12.41 12.87 11.74
C GLU A 150 13.93 12.85 11.50
N LYS A 151 14.55 11.67 11.40
CA LYS A 151 16.01 11.49 11.30
C LYS A 151 16.44 10.58 10.12
N LEU A 152 15.67 10.55 9.04
CA LEU A 152 16.03 9.75 7.86
C LEU A 152 17.37 10.20 7.25
N PRO A 153 18.21 9.27 6.76
CA PRO A 153 19.42 9.61 6.01
C PRO A 153 19.07 10.35 4.72
N PRO A 154 19.85 11.35 4.27
CA PRO A 154 19.48 12.26 3.18
C PRO A 154 19.22 11.60 1.81
N ASN A 155 19.66 10.35 1.61
CA ASN A 155 19.53 9.62 0.36
C ASN A 155 18.42 8.55 0.37
N LEU A 156 17.81 8.29 1.53
CA LEU A 156 16.78 7.27 1.71
C LEU A 156 15.44 7.77 1.18
N TYR A 157 14.98 7.27 0.04
CA TYR A 157 13.72 7.69 -0.60
C TYR A 157 12.66 6.60 -0.67
N ASP A 158 12.99 5.35 -0.32
CA ASP A 158 12.09 4.20 -0.34
C ASP A 158 12.10 3.50 1.02
N LEU A 159 10.94 3.46 1.67
CA LEU A 159 10.76 2.85 2.98
C LEU A 159 9.68 1.77 2.88
N HIS A 160 10.05 0.55 3.29
CA HIS A 160 9.15 -0.59 3.36
C HIS A 160 9.08 -1.08 4.81
N ILE A 161 7.88 -1.15 5.36
CA ILE A 161 7.62 -1.65 6.71
C ILE A 161 6.76 -2.90 6.59
N ARG A 162 7.20 -4.00 7.17
CA ARG A 162 6.57 -5.31 7.07
C ARG A 162 6.46 -5.94 8.45
N GLU A 163 5.28 -6.45 8.76
CA GLU A 163 5.03 -7.22 10.01
C GLU A 163 5.41 -6.46 11.30
N CYS A 164 5.39 -5.12 11.29
CA CYS A 164 5.64 -4.30 12.49
C CYS A 164 4.35 -3.98 13.26
N GLY A 165 4.49 -3.80 14.58
CA GLY A 165 3.41 -3.48 15.53
C GLY A 165 2.93 -2.02 15.48
N LEU A 166 2.60 -1.52 14.29
CA LEU A 166 1.97 -0.21 14.09
C LEU A 166 0.49 -0.28 14.46
N ASP A 167 -0.09 0.84 14.89
CA ASP A 167 -1.53 0.91 15.21
C ASP A 167 -2.19 2.12 14.53
N SER A 168 -1.74 3.31 14.88
CA SER A 168 -2.28 4.59 14.37
C SER A 168 -1.17 5.55 13.92
N PRO A 169 -0.28 5.14 12.98
CA PRO A 169 0.85 5.97 12.59
C PRO A 169 0.39 7.26 11.89
N SER A 170 1.01 8.38 12.30
CA SER A 170 0.80 9.70 11.72
C SER A 170 2.08 10.18 11.05
N LEU A 171 2.09 10.11 9.71
CA LEU A 171 3.22 10.39 8.84
C LEU A 171 3.16 11.85 8.39
N VAL A 172 3.67 12.74 9.23
CA VAL A 172 3.45 14.18 9.08
C VAL A 172 4.75 14.96 9.14
N ASP A 173 4.97 15.83 8.16
CA ASP A 173 6.01 16.85 8.26
C ASP A 173 5.58 18.00 9.18
N ARG A 174 5.94 17.87 10.45
CA ARG A 174 5.68 18.88 11.49
C ARG A 174 6.37 20.22 11.21
N LYS A 175 7.55 20.23 10.57
CA LYS A 175 8.26 21.48 10.24
C LYS A 175 7.48 22.30 9.22
N LEU A 176 6.93 21.64 8.19
CA LEU A 176 6.09 22.32 7.20
C LEU A 176 4.79 22.84 7.79
N LEU A 177 4.11 22.07 8.66
CA LEU A 177 2.89 22.53 9.32
C LEU A 177 3.12 23.77 10.18
N ASN A 178 4.22 23.79 10.96
CA ASN A 178 4.53 24.91 11.85
C ASN A 178 5.04 26.15 11.10
N SER A 179 5.57 25.98 9.89
CA SER A 179 6.13 27.08 9.08
C SER A 179 5.10 28.11 8.59
N GLY A 180 3.81 27.95 8.88
CA GLY A 180 2.78 28.91 8.53
C GLY A 180 2.54 29.09 7.03
N THR A 181 3.23 28.34 6.16
CA THR A 181 3.04 28.36 4.70
C THR A 181 1.67 27.83 4.23
N PHE A 182 0.78 27.51 5.18
CA PHE A 182 -0.63 27.22 4.97
C PHE A 182 -1.55 28.41 5.26
N GLN A 183 -1.02 29.58 5.64
CA GLN A 183 -1.82 30.80 5.78
C GLN A 183 -2.06 31.46 4.43
N ASN A 184 -3.29 31.95 4.22
CA ASN A 184 -3.78 32.63 3.03
C ASN A 184 -2.78 33.64 2.44
N PRO A 185 -2.70 33.77 1.09
CA PRO A 185 -1.68 34.55 0.39
C PRO A 185 -1.80 36.08 0.53
N THR A 186 -2.56 36.61 1.49
CA THR A 186 -2.95 38.04 1.53
C THR A 186 -2.05 38.96 2.34
N THR A 187 -0.95 38.49 2.94
CA THR A 187 -0.01 39.38 3.65
C THR A 187 1.45 39.14 3.25
N PRO A 188 2.11 40.09 2.58
CA PRO A 188 3.54 40.00 2.30
C PRO A 188 4.32 40.24 3.59
N SER A 189 4.91 39.18 4.16
CA SER A 189 5.86 39.29 5.26
C SER A 189 7.29 39.49 4.74
N PRO A 190 8.14 40.24 5.46
CA PRO A 190 9.44 40.67 4.95
C PRO A 190 10.41 39.48 4.88
N SER A 191 11.05 39.39 3.72
CA SER A 191 12.10 38.47 3.32
C SER A 191 13.23 38.35 4.35
N SER A 192 13.29 37.22 5.04
CA SER A 192 14.54 36.67 5.56
C SER A 192 14.85 35.39 4.77
N THR A 193 15.97 35.41 4.05
CA THR A 193 16.52 34.29 3.28
C THR A 193 17.09 33.25 4.24
N ILE A 194 16.23 32.66 5.08
CA ILE A 194 16.59 31.49 5.86
C ILE A 194 16.56 30.32 4.87
N LEU A 195 17.74 29.74 4.61
CA LEU A 195 17.85 28.46 3.90
C LEU A 195 16.96 27.45 4.65
N GLN A 196 15.75 27.23 4.14
CA GLN A 196 14.80 26.29 4.71
C GLN A 196 15.42 24.90 4.56
N GLU A 197 16.02 24.39 5.63
CA GLU A 197 16.43 23.00 5.69
C GLU A 197 15.20 22.13 5.45
N LYS A 198 15.17 21.49 4.27
CA LYS A 198 14.13 20.55 3.90
C LYS A 198 14.11 19.44 4.95
N SER A 199 12.95 19.18 5.55
CA SER A 199 12.82 18.12 6.55
C SER A 199 13.17 16.76 5.92
N PRO A 200 13.78 15.83 6.67
CA PRO A 200 14.24 14.55 6.11
C PRO A 200 13.11 13.73 5.46
N ILE A 201 11.92 13.75 6.07
CA ILE A 201 10.73 13.05 5.55
C ILE A 201 10.33 13.49 4.12
N GLN A 202 10.68 14.70 3.69
CA GLN A 202 10.33 15.23 2.37
C GLN A 202 11.17 14.66 1.23
N GLN A 203 12.09 13.75 1.50
CA GLN A 203 12.82 13.04 0.45
C GLN A 203 12.16 11.70 0.09
N LEU A 204 11.24 11.20 0.93
CA LEU A 204 10.54 9.94 0.69
C LEU A 204 9.66 10.06 -0.56
N LYS A 205 9.84 9.10 -1.46
CA LYS A 205 9.11 8.97 -2.72
C LYS A 205 8.22 7.73 -2.73
N TYR A 206 8.66 6.66 -2.09
CA TYR A 206 7.95 5.39 -2.02
C TYR A 206 7.79 4.99 -0.56
N LEU A 207 6.55 4.70 -0.19
CA LEU A 207 6.22 4.20 1.13
C LEU A 207 5.35 2.94 0.97
N ARG A 208 5.81 1.85 1.55
CA ARG A 208 5.20 0.53 1.41
C ARG A 208 4.95 -0.09 2.78
N PHE A 209 3.76 -0.64 2.94
CA PHE A 209 3.38 -1.42 4.12
C PHE A 209 3.02 -2.83 3.69
N SER A 210 3.44 -3.83 4.46
CA SER A 210 3.10 -5.22 4.21
C SER A 210 2.72 -5.95 5.48
N SER A 211 1.60 -6.68 5.47
CA SER A 211 1.18 -7.51 6.60
C SER A 211 1.11 -6.73 7.93
N CYS A 212 0.75 -5.44 7.84
CA CYS A 212 0.54 -4.55 8.98
C CYS A 212 -0.96 -4.39 9.27
N THR A 213 -1.29 -4.25 10.55
CA THR A 213 -2.65 -3.91 11.01
C THR A 213 -2.70 -2.46 11.46
N PHE A 214 -3.69 -1.71 11.03
CA PHE A 214 -3.88 -0.32 11.43
C PHE A 214 -5.29 -0.12 11.96
N THR A 215 -5.45 0.60 13.08
CA THR A 215 -6.76 1.18 13.43
C THR A 215 -7.05 2.40 12.56
N SER A 216 -6.02 3.19 12.24
CA SER A 216 -6.06 4.33 11.34
C SER A 216 -4.66 4.58 10.77
N ILE A 217 -4.54 5.18 9.59
CA ILE A 217 -3.24 5.70 9.12
C ILE A 217 -3.43 7.07 8.49
N GLU A 218 -2.55 8.00 8.87
CA GLU A 218 -2.58 9.36 8.35
C GLU A 218 -1.28 9.68 7.62
N VAL A 219 -1.40 10.14 6.37
CA VAL A 219 -0.28 10.66 5.58
C VAL A 219 -0.56 12.12 5.26
N ARG A 220 0.23 13.02 5.82
CA ARG A 220 0.03 14.47 5.66
C ARG A 220 1.29 15.22 5.30
N ALA A 221 1.14 16.17 4.38
CA ALA A 221 2.17 17.14 4.01
C ALA A 221 3.45 16.54 3.41
N LEU A 222 3.43 15.32 2.86
CA LEU A 222 4.57 14.73 2.16
C LEU A 222 4.57 15.17 0.68
N LYS A 223 5.32 16.23 0.37
CA LYS A 223 5.28 16.89 -0.95
C LYS A 223 5.98 16.10 -2.05
N GLU A 224 6.90 15.20 -1.71
CA GLU A 224 7.65 14.39 -2.68
C GLU A 224 7.16 12.94 -2.81
N LEU A 225 6.17 12.53 -2.01
CA LEU A 225 5.66 11.15 -2.05
C LEU A 225 4.99 10.89 -3.41
N LEU A 226 5.46 9.87 -4.12
CA LEU A 226 4.98 9.48 -5.45
C LEU A 226 4.11 8.22 -5.41
N SER A 227 4.47 7.26 -4.55
CA SER A 227 3.76 6.00 -4.40
C SER A 227 3.49 5.68 -2.94
N LEU A 228 2.25 5.26 -2.67
CA LEU A 228 1.84 4.71 -1.39
C LEU A 228 1.19 3.35 -1.62
N GLU A 229 1.71 2.31 -0.97
CA GLU A 229 1.34 0.93 -1.26
C GLU A 229 1.11 0.13 0.01
N PHE A 230 0.02 -0.63 0.02
CA PHE A 230 -0.36 -1.54 1.10
C PHE A 230 -0.55 -2.94 0.53
N TYR A 231 0.11 -3.92 1.14
CA TYR A 231 0.06 -5.32 0.76
C TYR A 231 -0.37 -6.14 1.96
N ASP A 232 -1.49 -6.83 1.87
CA ASP A 232 -2.02 -7.68 2.94
C ASP A 232 -2.19 -6.93 4.27
N CYS A 233 -2.54 -5.65 4.20
CA CYS A 233 -2.75 -4.81 5.39
C CYS A 233 -4.23 -4.79 5.83
N SER A 234 -4.48 -4.71 7.13
CA SER A 234 -5.83 -4.44 7.66
C SER A 234 -5.96 -2.94 7.94
N LEU A 235 -6.85 -2.25 7.21
CA LEU A 235 -7.16 -0.84 7.44
C LEU A 235 -8.45 -0.74 8.24
N GLY A 236 -8.36 -0.55 9.56
CA GLY A 236 -9.50 -0.45 10.47
C GLY A 236 -10.43 0.73 10.15
N ASP A 237 -11.45 0.93 10.98
CA ASP A 237 -12.53 1.90 10.73
C ASP A 237 -12.05 3.35 10.56
N GLY A 238 -10.89 3.70 11.13
CA GLY A 238 -10.26 5.01 10.94
C GLY A 238 -9.74 5.25 9.52
N GLY A 239 -9.55 4.18 8.75
CA GLY A 239 -9.18 4.19 7.34
C GLY A 239 -7.82 4.82 7.04
N LEU A 240 -7.59 5.08 5.75
CA LEU A 240 -6.44 5.81 5.25
C LEU A 240 -6.81 7.27 5.00
N LYS A 241 -6.19 8.18 5.75
CA LYS A 241 -6.39 9.63 5.64
C LYS A 241 -5.21 10.25 4.89
N LEU A 242 -5.49 10.85 3.75
CA LEU A 242 -4.50 11.56 2.94
C LEU A 242 -4.77 13.05 3.02
N ALA A 243 -3.74 13.88 3.20
CA ALA A 243 -3.90 15.32 3.17
C ALA A 243 -2.62 16.01 2.66
N ASN A 244 -2.75 16.89 1.68
CA ASN A 244 -1.61 17.66 1.14
C ASN A 244 -0.42 16.76 0.70
N VAL A 245 -0.70 15.78 -0.16
CA VAL A 245 0.29 14.91 -0.81
C VAL A 245 0.28 15.19 -2.33
N PRO A 246 0.71 16.39 -2.76
CA PRO A 246 0.42 16.92 -4.10
C PRO A 246 1.05 16.12 -5.25
N LYS A 247 2.10 15.33 -4.99
CA LYS A 247 2.79 14.52 -6.01
C LYS A 247 2.43 13.03 -5.97
N LEU A 248 1.49 12.61 -5.13
CA LEU A 248 1.11 11.20 -5.03
C LEU A 248 0.47 10.76 -6.35
N GLU A 249 1.19 9.95 -7.14
CA GLU A 249 0.76 9.50 -8.46
C GLU A 249 0.15 8.09 -8.42
N LYS A 250 0.54 7.26 -7.45
CA LYS A 250 0.15 5.85 -7.36
C LYS A 250 -0.32 5.48 -5.96
N LEU A 251 -1.49 4.83 -5.89
CA LEU A 251 -2.02 4.20 -4.69
C LEU A 251 -2.30 2.72 -4.99
N VAL A 252 -1.74 1.83 -4.16
CA VAL A 252 -1.94 0.38 -4.27
C VAL A 252 -2.53 -0.15 -2.98
N LEU A 253 -3.63 -0.89 -3.10
CA LEU A 253 -4.25 -1.68 -2.04
C LEU A 253 -4.36 -3.12 -2.55
N PHE A 254 -3.48 -3.99 -2.07
CA PHE A 254 -3.44 -5.40 -2.44
C PHE A 254 -3.79 -6.24 -1.21
N LYS A 255 -4.81 -7.09 -1.30
CA LYS A 255 -5.32 -7.91 -0.18
C LYS A 255 -5.64 -7.11 1.08
N CYS A 256 -6.01 -5.84 0.93
CA CYS A 256 -6.31 -5.01 2.10
C CYS A 256 -7.68 -5.35 2.68
N ALA A 257 -7.72 -5.79 3.93
CA ALA A 257 -8.96 -6.01 4.67
C ALA A 257 -9.58 -4.67 5.09
N ASN A 258 -10.90 -4.68 5.31
CA ASN A 258 -11.70 -3.54 5.80
C ASN A 258 -11.71 -2.27 4.93
N VAL A 259 -11.25 -2.35 3.67
CA VAL A 259 -11.41 -1.28 2.67
C VAL A 259 -12.83 -1.30 2.10
N SER A 260 -13.80 -0.76 2.84
CA SER A 260 -15.18 -0.60 2.37
C SER A 260 -15.31 0.49 1.30
N ASP A 261 -16.43 0.51 0.58
CA ASP A 261 -16.72 1.56 -0.41
C ASP A 261 -16.64 2.98 0.20
N LEU A 262 -17.14 3.14 1.44
CA LEU A 262 -17.07 4.41 2.18
C LEU A 262 -15.64 4.77 2.59
N ALA A 263 -14.85 3.78 3.04
CA ALA A 263 -13.45 3.99 3.39
C ALA A 263 -12.64 4.44 2.17
N LEU A 264 -12.79 3.77 1.04
CA LEU A 264 -12.15 4.14 -0.22
C LEU A 264 -12.56 5.56 -0.66
N LEU A 265 -13.85 5.88 -0.61
CA LEU A 265 -14.35 7.21 -0.94
C LEU A 265 -13.74 8.28 -0.04
N ASN A 266 -13.67 8.04 1.27
CA ASN A 266 -13.07 8.96 2.23
C ASN A 266 -11.56 9.12 2.05
N THR A 267 -10.85 8.08 1.62
CA THR A 267 -9.43 8.15 1.27
C THR A 267 -9.18 8.99 0.02
N LEU A 268 -10.03 8.84 -0.99
CA LEU A 268 -9.88 9.56 -2.26
C LEU A 268 -10.38 11.00 -2.16
N LYS A 269 -11.40 11.29 -1.33
CA LYS A 269 -12.04 12.61 -1.22
C LYS A 269 -11.06 13.76 -0.98
N PRO A 270 -10.08 13.69 -0.06
CA PRO A 270 -9.10 14.77 0.14
C PRO A 270 -8.14 14.99 -1.03
N LEU A 271 -7.97 13.98 -1.89
CA LEU A 271 -7.22 14.13 -3.14
C LEU A 271 -8.05 14.85 -4.21
N LEU A 272 -9.37 14.94 -4.01
CA LEU A 272 -10.27 15.82 -4.76
C LEU A 272 -10.21 17.18 -4.07
N VAL A 273 -9.36 18.10 -4.55
CA VAL A 273 -9.39 19.46 -4.01
C VAL A 273 -10.68 20.13 -4.48
N GLU A 274 -11.59 20.36 -3.53
CA GLU A 274 -12.62 21.38 -3.66
C GLU A 274 -11.94 22.74 -3.48
N GLU A 275 -11.98 23.62 -4.48
CA GLU A 275 -11.89 25.05 -4.21
C GLU A 275 -13.16 25.43 -3.45
N LEU A 276 -13.13 25.23 -2.12
CA LEU A 276 -14.25 25.45 -1.20
C LEU A 276 -14.49 26.93 -0.88
N GLU A 277 -14.05 27.84 -1.76
CA GLU A 277 -14.33 29.29 -1.63
C GLU A 277 -15.40 29.79 -2.63
N ASP A 278 -15.64 29.09 -3.75
CA ASP A 278 -16.61 29.54 -4.76
C ASP A 278 -18.00 28.90 -4.62
N LEU A 279 -18.12 27.70 -4.04
CA LEU A 279 -19.44 27.07 -3.83
C LEU A 279 -20.27 27.84 -2.79
N ASN A 280 -19.64 28.40 -1.75
CA ASN A 280 -20.35 29.12 -0.69
C ASN A 280 -20.78 30.55 -1.11
N ARG A 281 -20.29 31.07 -2.24
CA ARG A 281 -20.86 32.29 -2.87
C ARG A 281 -22.02 31.97 -3.81
N SER A 282 -21.98 30.82 -4.48
CA SER A 282 -23.06 30.40 -5.38
C SER A 282 -24.35 30.02 -4.67
N PHE A 283 -24.28 29.53 -3.42
CA PHE A 283 -25.47 29.21 -2.63
C PHE A 283 -26.02 30.37 -1.79
N ASN A 284 -25.24 31.44 -1.58
CA ASN A 284 -25.67 32.61 -0.80
C ASN A 284 -26.19 33.78 -1.66
N THR A 285 -26.50 33.55 -2.93
CA THR A 285 -27.11 34.57 -3.82
C THR A 285 -28.44 34.11 -4.46
N GLN A 286 -29.06 33.03 -3.96
CA GLN A 286 -30.38 32.57 -4.43
C GLN A 286 -31.48 32.55 -3.36
N ASP A 287 -31.36 33.34 -2.29
CA ASP A 287 -32.42 33.46 -1.26
C ASP A 287 -33.00 34.88 -1.13
N GLU A 288 -33.00 35.68 -2.21
CA GLU A 288 -33.90 36.84 -2.31
C GLU A 288 -34.37 37.04 -3.76
N GLU A 289 -35.27 36.18 -4.25
CA GLU A 289 -36.44 36.62 -5.02
C GLU A 289 -37.39 35.46 -5.34
N ILE A 290 -38.69 35.77 -5.30
CA ILE A 290 -39.86 34.97 -5.70
C ILE A 290 -40.57 34.22 -4.56
N ALA A 291 -41.24 35.02 -3.73
CA ALA A 291 -42.62 34.71 -3.38
C ALA A 291 -43.49 34.76 -4.65
N ASN A 292 -43.97 33.62 -5.13
CA ASN A 292 -45.33 33.42 -5.64
C ASN A 292 -45.50 31.96 -6.09
N GLY A 293 -46.55 31.33 -5.58
CA GLY A 293 -46.78 29.90 -5.72
C GLY A 293 -47.20 29.47 -7.11
N ASP A 294 -46.76 28.27 -7.48
CA ASP A 294 -47.66 27.17 -7.84
C ASP A 294 -46.85 25.87 -7.83
N LYS A 295 -47.41 24.83 -7.22
CA LYS A 295 -46.85 23.47 -7.28
C LYS A 295 -47.03 22.92 -8.70
N PRO A 296 -46.13 22.03 -9.15
CA PRO A 296 -46.58 20.65 -9.16
C PRO A 296 -45.55 19.66 -8.62
N ALA A 297 -46.08 18.65 -7.94
CA ALA A 297 -45.36 17.44 -7.57
C ALA A 297 -45.03 16.61 -8.82
N ARG A 298 -43.75 16.24 -8.97
CA ARG A 298 -43.33 14.98 -9.58
C ARG A 298 -42.07 14.49 -8.86
N ASN A 299 -42.16 13.26 -8.37
CA ASN A 299 -41.05 12.48 -7.85
C ASN A 299 -40.17 12.09 -9.02
N ASP A 300 -38.90 12.48 -9.01
CA ASP A 300 -37.83 11.83 -9.76
C ASP A 300 -36.56 11.86 -8.88
N ASP A 301 -36.16 10.67 -8.40
CA ASP A 301 -35.01 10.38 -7.54
C ASP A 301 -33.65 10.50 -8.28
N ASP A 302 -33.56 11.32 -9.33
CA ASP A 302 -32.38 11.42 -10.22
C ASP A 302 -31.42 12.58 -9.86
N SER A 303 -31.65 13.26 -8.74
CA SER A 303 -30.89 14.46 -8.33
C SER A 303 -29.42 14.21 -7.95
N ILE A 304 -28.95 12.96 -7.90
CA ILE A 304 -27.54 12.66 -7.63
C ILE A 304 -26.64 12.82 -8.87
N PHE A 305 -27.23 12.90 -10.08
CA PHE A 305 -26.48 12.98 -11.35
C PHE A 305 -26.32 14.39 -11.95
N ASP A 306 -27.04 15.40 -11.42
CA ASP A 306 -26.92 16.80 -11.85
C ASP A 306 -25.60 17.48 -11.42
N ILE A 307 -24.69 16.72 -10.80
CA ILE A 307 -23.33 17.16 -10.43
C ILE A 307 -22.45 17.45 -11.67
N HIS A 308 -22.87 17.06 -12.89
CA HIS A 308 -22.09 17.15 -14.13
C HIS A 308 -21.69 18.57 -14.61
N VAL A 309 -22.30 19.65 -14.11
CA VAL A 309 -22.15 20.97 -14.76
C VAL A 309 -21.00 21.83 -14.21
N ASN A 310 -20.47 21.56 -13.01
CA ASN A 310 -19.49 22.47 -12.35
C ASN A 310 -18.04 21.96 -12.28
N PHE A 311 -17.61 21.05 -13.17
CA PHE A 311 -16.30 20.37 -13.09
C PHE A 311 -15.09 21.11 -13.67
N ARG A 312 -15.26 22.27 -14.32
CA ARG A 312 -14.19 22.88 -15.15
C ARG A 312 -13.05 23.60 -14.38
N LYS A 313 -13.06 23.66 -13.04
CA LYS A 313 -12.06 24.43 -12.27
C LYS A 313 -11.42 23.74 -11.06
N ARG A 314 -11.63 22.45 -10.83
CA ARG A 314 -11.02 21.76 -9.68
C ARG A 314 -9.60 21.31 -10.01
N LYS A 315 -8.61 21.68 -9.18
CA LYS A 315 -7.23 21.16 -9.26
C LYS A 315 -7.12 19.87 -8.44
N TYR A 316 -7.25 18.74 -9.09
CA TYR A 316 -7.14 17.44 -8.42
C TYR A 316 -5.70 17.16 -7.98
N GLY A 317 -5.53 16.36 -6.93
CA GLY A 317 -4.23 15.77 -6.59
C GLY A 317 -3.66 14.98 -7.78
N ALA A 318 -2.34 14.76 -7.79
CA ALA A 318 -1.64 14.14 -8.92
C ALA A 318 -1.87 12.63 -9.11
N LEU A 319 -2.90 12.04 -8.48
CA LEU A 319 -3.11 10.60 -8.50
C LEU A 319 -3.50 10.13 -9.90
N LYS A 320 -2.61 9.40 -10.55
CA LYS A 320 -2.76 8.86 -11.91
C LYS A 320 -3.13 7.38 -11.92
N LYS A 321 -2.75 6.63 -10.88
CA LYS A 321 -2.88 5.17 -10.82
C LYS A 321 -3.53 4.74 -9.51
N LEU A 322 -4.62 3.98 -9.62
CA LEU A 322 -5.30 3.36 -8.48
C LEU A 322 -5.42 1.86 -8.71
N PHE A 323 -4.72 1.08 -7.90
CA PHE A 323 -4.73 -0.39 -7.98
C PHE A 323 -5.38 -0.97 -6.74
N LEU A 324 -6.48 -1.67 -6.94
CA LEU A 324 -7.26 -2.39 -5.95
C LEU A 324 -7.20 -3.86 -6.36
N THR A 325 -6.64 -4.73 -5.54
CA THR A 325 -6.51 -6.15 -5.87
C THR A 325 -6.88 -6.97 -4.66
N GLU A 326 -7.80 -7.91 -4.81
CA GLU A 326 -8.27 -8.76 -3.71
C GLU A 326 -8.81 -7.95 -2.51
N CYS A 327 -9.40 -6.77 -2.77
CA CYS A 327 -10.08 -5.96 -1.77
C CYS A 327 -11.54 -6.42 -1.63
N GLU A 328 -11.74 -7.55 -0.93
CA GLU A 328 -13.04 -8.21 -0.81
C GLU A 328 -14.19 -7.34 -0.23
N PRO A 329 -13.98 -6.39 0.70
CA PRO A 329 -15.09 -5.58 1.21
C PRO A 329 -15.73 -4.62 0.18
N LEU A 330 -15.10 -4.39 -0.98
CA LEU A 330 -15.61 -3.51 -2.02
C LEU A 330 -16.78 -4.14 -2.76
N GLN A 331 -17.89 -3.41 -2.86
CA GLN A 331 -19.10 -3.89 -3.53
C GLN A 331 -19.54 -2.96 -4.66
N ASN A 332 -19.69 -1.67 -4.37
CA ASN A 332 -20.16 -0.66 -5.32
C ASN A 332 -19.33 0.62 -5.18
N PRO A 333 -18.00 0.56 -5.41
CA PRO A 333 -17.13 1.70 -5.21
C PRO A 333 -17.50 2.85 -6.16
N VAL A 334 -17.50 4.06 -5.62
CA VAL A 334 -17.67 5.32 -6.36
C VAL A 334 -16.30 5.96 -6.52
N ILE A 335 -15.76 5.92 -7.74
CA ILE A 335 -14.43 6.45 -8.05
C ILE A 335 -14.57 7.64 -9.00
N GLN A 336 -14.22 8.83 -8.52
CA GLN A 336 -14.27 10.06 -9.29
C GLN A 336 -12.91 10.76 -9.23
N SER A 337 -12.32 11.13 -10.36
CA SER A 337 -11.05 11.86 -10.41
C SER A 337 -10.80 12.44 -11.80
N ASN A 338 -10.32 13.68 -11.91
CA ASN A 338 -9.92 14.23 -13.20
C ASN A 338 -8.44 13.99 -13.54
N THR A 339 -7.70 13.22 -12.73
CA THR A 339 -6.28 12.93 -12.95
C THR A 339 -5.97 11.44 -13.09
N LEU A 340 -6.90 10.54 -12.72
CA LEU A 340 -6.69 9.10 -12.87
C LEU A 340 -6.63 8.73 -14.36
N GLU A 341 -5.51 8.11 -14.74
CA GLU A 341 -5.22 7.63 -16.09
C GLU A 341 -5.36 6.09 -16.18
N GLU A 342 -5.16 5.38 -15.06
CA GLU A 342 -5.22 3.92 -14.97
C GLU A 342 -5.88 3.47 -13.66
N ILE A 343 -6.90 2.62 -13.79
CA ILE A 343 -7.56 1.95 -12.65
C ILE A 343 -7.45 0.45 -12.86
N LYS A 344 -7.01 -0.26 -11.81
CA LYS A 344 -7.02 -1.72 -11.75
C LYS A 344 -7.84 -2.17 -10.57
N ILE A 345 -8.79 -3.04 -10.83
CA ILE A 345 -9.66 -3.66 -9.85
C ILE A 345 -9.65 -5.15 -10.18
N ILE A 346 -8.79 -5.91 -9.52
CA ILE A 346 -8.48 -7.29 -9.91
C ILE A 346 -8.88 -8.24 -8.78
N ASN A 347 -9.61 -9.30 -9.10
CA ASN A 347 -10.02 -10.34 -8.16
C ASN A 347 -10.77 -9.78 -6.93
N CYS A 348 -11.49 -8.66 -7.11
CA CYS A 348 -12.38 -8.11 -6.10
C CYS A 348 -13.76 -8.75 -6.26
N LYS A 349 -13.94 -9.93 -5.64
CA LYS A 349 -15.06 -10.85 -5.91
C LYS A 349 -16.44 -10.25 -5.65
N PHE A 350 -16.57 -9.32 -4.70
CA PHE A 350 -17.87 -8.78 -4.29
C PHE A 350 -18.31 -7.53 -5.08
N ILE A 351 -17.45 -7.04 -5.99
CA ILE A 351 -17.79 -5.89 -6.84
C ILE A 351 -18.94 -6.23 -7.78
N SER A 352 -19.99 -5.42 -7.72
CA SER A 352 -21.27 -5.65 -8.37
C SER A 352 -21.70 -4.50 -9.26
N LYS A 353 -21.67 -3.26 -8.76
CA LYS A 353 -22.11 -2.06 -9.51
C LYS A 353 -21.17 -0.87 -9.31
N PRO A 354 -19.88 -0.96 -9.70
CA PRO A 354 -18.96 0.15 -9.60
C PRO A 354 -19.43 1.34 -10.47
N PHE A 355 -19.23 2.55 -9.94
CA PHE A 355 -19.41 3.81 -10.67
C PHE A 355 -18.06 4.50 -10.81
N ILE A 356 -17.61 4.71 -12.06
CA ILE A 356 -16.31 5.29 -12.35
C ILE A 356 -16.48 6.50 -13.27
N SER A 357 -16.18 7.69 -12.74
CA SER A 357 -16.24 8.97 -13.47
C SER A 357 -14.87 9.62 -13.49
N CYS A 358 -14.06 9.26 -14.49
CA CYS A 358 -12.68 9.71 -14.59
C CYS A 358 -12.37 10.15 -16.03
N PRO A 359 -12.49 11.46 -16.37
CA PRO A 359 -12.38 11.92 -17.75
C PRO A 359 -11.00 11.68 -18.37
N GLN A 360 -9.92 11.57 -17.59
CA GLN A 360 -8.57 11.26 -18.09
C GLN A 360 -8.25 9.76 -18.12
N LEU A 361 -9.18 8.90 -17.71
CA LEU A 361 -8.94 7.47 -17.61
C LEU A 361 -8.75 6.87 -19.00
N THR A 362 -7.61 6.25 -19.25
CA THR A 362 -7.29 5.60 -20.54
C THR A 362 -7.32 4.07 -20.44
N LYS A 363 -7.12 3.52 -19.24
CA LYS A 363 -7.05 2.08 -18.97
C LYS A 363 -7.88 1.70 -17.75
N LEU A 364 -8.76 0.72 -17.91
CA LEU A 364 -9.55 0.13 -16.84
C LEU A 364 -9.39 -1.40 -16.86
N GLN A 365 -9.05 -1.99 -15.72
CA GLN A 365 -9.01 -3.44 -15.54
C GLN A 365 -10.01 -3.85 -14.45
N LEU A 366 -10.91 -4.79 -14.77
CA LEU A 366 -11.93 -5.37 -13.89
C LEU A 366 -11.84 -6.91 -13.91
N ASN A 367 -10.63 -7.44 -13.97
CA ASN A 367 -10.38 -8.87 -14.15
C ASN A 367 -10.85 -9.67 -12.92
N TRP A 368 -11.48 -10.82 -13.16
CA TRP A 368 -11.92 -11.75 -12.11
C TRP A 368 -12.87 -11.13 -11.07
N CYS A 369 -13.62 -10.10 -11.44
CA CYS A 369 -14.72 -9.56 -10.64
C CYS A 369 -16.00 -10.38 -10.88
N GLU A 370 -16.11 -11.54 -10.23
CA GLU A 370 -17.14 -12.56 -10.48
C GLU A 370 -18.59 -12.04 -10.31
N ASN A 371 -18.84 -11.10 -9.39
CA ASN A 371 -20.17 -10.57 -9.13
C ASN A 371 -20.55 -9.32 -9.95
N LEU A 372 -19.75 -8.93 -10.96
CA LEU A 372 -19.99 -7.71 -11.74
C LEU A 372 -21.33 -7.81 -12.51
N LYS A 373 -22.33 -7.03 -12.05
CA LYS A 373 -23.71 -7.00 -12.57
C LYS A 373 -24.03 -5.75 -13.37
N ASN A 374 -23.37 -4.64 -13.09
CA ASN A 374 -23.53 -3.39 -13.82
C ASN A 374 -22.20 -2.64 -13.80
N LEU A 375 -21.91 -1.85 -14.82
CA LEU A 375 -20.73 -1.01 -14.91
C LEU A 375 -21.15 0.36 -15.45
N SER A 376 -21.11 1.38 -14.59
CA SER A 376 -21.42 2.75 -14.98
C SER A 376 -20.13 3.55 -15.15
N LEU A 377 -19.91 4.07 -16.36
CA LEU A 377 -18.70 4.79 -16.74
C LEU A 377 -19.02 6.17 -17.30
N ALA A 378 -18.31 7.17 -16.78
CA ALA A 378 -18.18 8.50 -17.36
C ALA A 378 -16.68 8.81 -17.57
N CYS A 379 -16.09 8.21 -18.61
CA CYS A 379 -14.64 8.21 -18.84
C CYS A 379 -14.31 8.52 -20.30
N ASP A 380 -14.44 9.80 -20.70
CA ASP A 380 -14.36 10.23 -22.11
C ASP A 380 -13.11 9.75 -22.87
N ASN A 381 -11.98 9.58 -22.17
CA ASN A 381 -10.70 9.17 -22.78
C ASN A 381 -10.40 7.67 -22.68
N LEU A 382 -11.37 6.82 -22.31
CA LEU A 382 -11.15 5.39 -22.12
C LEU A 382 -10.79 4.70 -23.44
N ARG A 383 -9.62 4.04 -23.49
CA ARG A 383 -9.10 3.36 -24.69
C ARG A 383 -8.99 1.86 -24.52
N SER A 384 -8.83 1.38 -23.30
CA SER A 384 -8.64 -0.04 -23.01
C SER A 384 -9.45 -0.43 -21.80
N ILE A 385 -10.23 -1.49 -21.95
CA ILE A 385 -10.90 -2.16 -20.84
C ILE A 385 -10.61 -3.66 -20.89
N ASP A 386 -10.22 -4.20 -19.74
CA ASP A 386 -9.98 -5.63 -19.56
C ASP A 386 -11.00 -6.17 -18.56
N LEU A 387 -11.85 -7.06 -19.05
CA LEU A 387 -12.92 -7.74 -18.31
C LEU A 387 -12.63 -9.24 -18.18
N THR A 388 -11.37 -9.68 -18.33
CA THR A 388 -11.02 -11.09 -18.31
C THR A 388 -11.53 -11.79 -17.05
N GLY A 389 -12.42 -12.76 -17.21
CA GLY A 389 -13.01 -13.51 -16.09
C GLY A 389 -14.01 -12.71 -15.24
N ALA A 390 -14.36 -11.48 -15.61
CA ALA A 390 -15.39 -10.71 -14.93
C ALA A 390 -16.76 -11.39 -15.10
N GLY A 391 -17.61 -11.33 -14.07
CA GLY A 391 -18.97 -11.86 -14.17
C GLY A 391 -19.08 -13.39 -14.32
N VAL A 392 -17.98 -14.15 -14.29
CA VAL A 392 -18.03 -15.60 -14.35
C VAL A 392 -18.35 -16.11 -12.95
N THR A 393 -19.61 -16.41 -12.66
CA THR A 393 -19.97 -17.09 -11.42
C THR A 393 -19.80 -18.59 -11.61
N TYR A 394 -18.79 -19.18 -10.98
CA TYR A 394 -18.69 -20.62 -10.86
C TYR A 394 -19.74 -21.09 -9.85
N SER A 395 -20.91 -21.53 -10.34
CA SER A 395 -21.92 -22.19 -9.51
C SER A 395 -21.32 -23.46 -8.90
N SER A 396 -20.76 -23.36 -7.70
CA SER A 396 -20.14 -24.47 -6.97
C SER A 396 -21.15 -25.50 -6.41
N SER A 397 -22.41 -25.46 -6.86
CA SER A 397 -23.50 -26.35 -6.42
C SER A 397 -23.50 -27.76 -7.04
N SER A 398 -22.40 -28.20 -7.65
CA SER A 398 -22.31 -29.55 -8.26
C SER A 398 -21.49 -30.53 -7.40
N GLN A 399 -21.80 -30.62 -6.10
CA GLN A 399 -21.47 -31.80 -5.29
C GLN A 399 -22.74 -32.61 -5.03
N SER A 400 -23.36 -33.11 -6.10
CA SER A 400 -24.31 -34.21 -6.00
C SER A 400 -23.96 -35.26 -7.04
N ASN A 401 -23.59 -36.44 -6.54
CA ASN A 401 -23.26 -37.62 -7.32
C ASN A 401 -24.40 -37.96 -8.28
N SER A 402 -24.29 -37.57 -9.55
CA SER A 402 -25.02 -38.21 -10.65
C SER A 402 -24.30 -37.96 -11.97
N GLN A 403 -24.10 -39.06 -12.70
CA GLN A 403 -23.38 -39.13 -13.96
C GLN A 403 -24.06 -38.25 -15.03
N GLY A 404 -23.27 -37.42 -15.72
CA GLY A 404 -23.56 -37.02 -17.11
C GLY A 404 -24.54 -35.86 -17.34
N SER A 405 -24.46 -34.77 -16.57
CA SER A 405 -25.18 -33.53 -16.91
C SER A 405 -24.22 -32.45 -17.40
N ALA A 406 -24.37 -32.06 -18.67
CA ALA A 406 -23.66 -30.94 -19.26
C ALA A 406 -23.99 -29.66 -18.46
N THR A 407 -23.01 -29.13 -17.73
CA THR A 407 -23.14 -27.82 -17.11
C THR A 407 -23.27 -26.80 -18.23
N LYS A 408 -24.50 -26.36 -18.49
CA LYS A 408 -24.75 -25.20 -19.35
C LYS A 408 -24.01 -24.03 -18.70
N LYS A 409 -22.91 -23.62 -19.33
CA LYS A 409 -22.26 -22.34 -19.08
C LYS A 409 -23.33 -21.29 -19.39
N GLU A 410 -24.03 -20.80 -18.38
CA GLU A 410 -24.86 -19.61 -18.53
C GLU A 410 -23.91 -18.49 -18.94
N GLU A 411 -23.89 -18.19 -20.23
CA GLU A 411 -23.15 -17.05 -20.76
C GLU A 411 -23.65 -15.82 -20.02
N ASN A 412 -22.73 -15.09 -19.42
CA ASN A 412 -23.09 -13.95 -18.61
C ASN A 412 -23.66 -12.85 -19.52
N THR A 413 -24.99 -12.82 -19.63
CA THR A 413 -25.75 -11.81 -20.37
C THR A 413 -25.43 -10.39 -19.93
N VAL A 414 -24.98 -10.20 -18.68
CA VAL A 414 -24.52 -8.90 -18.18
C VAL A 414 -23.30 -8.42 -18.93
N LEU A 415 -22.27 -9.27 -19.09
CA LEU A 415 -21.06 -8.85 -19.79
C LEU A 415 -21.36 -8.47 -21.24
N GLN A 416 -22.25 -9.20 -21.91
CA GLN A 416 -22.66 -8.85 -23.28
C GLN A 416 -23.34 -7.49 -23.34
N ASN A 417 -24.20 -7.18 -22.36
CA ASN A 417 -24.83 -5.86 -22.26
C ASN A 417 -23.81 -4.75 -21.99
N VAL A 418 -22.84 -5.00 -21.10
CA VAL A 418 -21.75 -4.06 -20.80
C VAL A 418 -20.90 -3.81 -22.04
N VAL A 419 -20.45 -4.87 -22.72
CA VAL A 419 -19.64 -4.78 -23.96
C VAL A 419 -20.41 -4.07 -25.07
N GLY A 420 -21.70 -4.38 -25.26
CA GLY A 420 -22.55 -3.71 -26.25
C GLY A 420 -22.69 -2.21 -25.97
N SER A 421 -22.88 -1.84 -24.70
CA SER A 421 -22.98 -0.44 -24.25
C SER A 421 -21.65 0.30 -24.45
N LEU A 422 -20.52 -0.34 -24.11
CA LEU A 422 -19.18 0.20 -24.31
C LEU A 422 -18.89 0.46 -25.79
N LYS A 423 -19.16 -0.51 -26.67
CA LYS A 423 -18.98 -0.33 -28.12
C LYS A 423 -19.90 0.75 -28.70
N ARG A 424 -21.14 0.87 -28.21
CA ARG A 424 -22.06 1.93 -28.64
C ARG A 424 -21.55 3.32 -28.23
N PHE A 425 -20.96 3.45 -27.05
CA PHE A 425 -20.50 4.74 -26.53
C PHE A 425 -19.12 5.15 -27.06
N TYR A 426 -18.15 4.24 -27.05
CA TYR A 426 -16.75 4.52 -27.43
C TYR A 426 -16.41 4.18 -28.89
N GLY A 427 -17.29 3.47 -29.60
CA GLY A 427 -17.07 3.05 -30.99
C GLY A 427 -15.88 2.09 -31.13
N ASP A 428 -15.15 2.21 -32.24
CA ASP A 428 -14.00 1.35 -32.55
C ASP A 428 -12.70 1.77 -31.82
N HIS A 429 -12.74 2.86 -31.05
CA HIS A 429 -11.57 3.39 -30.34
C HIS A 429 -11.24 2.62 -29.05
N ILE A 430 -12.18 1.82 -28.54
CA ILE A 430 -11.99 1.03 -27.32
C ILE A 430 -11.52 -0.38 -27.63
N THR A 431 -10.41 -0.78 -27.01
CA THR A 431 -9.95 -2.17 -26.97
C THR A 431 -10.61 -2.87 -25.78
N ILE A 432 -11.34 -3.95 -26.03
CA ILE A 432 -12.02 -4.75 -25.01
C ILE A 432 -11.38 -6.14 -24.96
N THR A 433 -10.85 -6.52 -23.80
CA THR A 433 -10.35 -7.88 -23.51
C THR A 433 -11.36 -8.61 -22.63
N LEU A 434 -11.62 -9.90 -22.90
CA LEU A 434 -12.65 -10.72 -22.24
C LEU A 434 -12.11 -12.06 -21.73
#